data_AF-A0A956HR13-F1
#
_entry.id   AF-A0A956HR13-F1
#
_cell.length_a   1.000
_cell.length_b   1.000
_cell.length_c   1.000
_cell.angle_alpha   90.00
_cell.angle_beta   90.00
_cell.angle_gamma   90.00
#
_symmetry.space_group_name_H-M   'P 1'
#
loop_
_entity.id
_entity.type
_entity.pdbx_description
1 polymer ?
#
loop_
_entity_poly.entity_id
_entity_poly.type
_entity_poly.pdbx_seq_one_letter_code
_entity_poly.pdbx_strand_id
1 'polypeptide(L)'
;MGLSTGCIFGLGGGDPTDPTQFEGCAPAGADIDAHVQISLDFQQSMHELVVCGGLTIKVSVAASEALYQLIFASAVNALPPEFSYQGDGLYRTGDASTDMGLGFVFGADYEVGGRGELITENLFVLDSYLVNAQATADATGVTITYDAPGPLVELLGLGASPANPLVLTSADALTISTELNKIKVRGTVRVDDDREGTDVAYDVDLSPSPIVNLLLPFGQLDFDVVDASASRGALSQQLDVSSWGVHYTDGLGLEGTVAFAVGGGEFDYVGALEYTSGGYGDLRLECP
;
A
#
# COMPACT_ATOMS: atom_id res chain seq x y z
N MET A 1 19.74 15.77 6.24
CA MET A 1 19.96 15.50 7.69
C MET A 1 18.62 15.20 8.32
N GLY A 2 18.33 13.92 8.46
CA GLY A 2 17.16 13.36 9.11
C GLY A 2 17.43 11.86 9.17
N LEU A 3 18.31 11.46 10.09
CA LEU A 3 18.60 10.06 10.33
C LEU A 3 17.32 9.43 10.87
N SER A 4 16.80 8.44 10.16
CA SER A 4 15.79 7.52 10.67
C SER A 4 16.35 6.89 11.95
N THR A 5 15.80 7.31 13.09
CA THR A 5 16.12 6.79 14.42
C THR A 5 15.71 5.34 14.48
N GLY A 6 16.70 4.46 14.61
CA GLY A 6 16.55 3.03 14.50
C GLY A 6 15.64 2.37 15.54
N CYS A 7 15.17 1.20 15.13
CA CYS A 7 14.80 0.11 16.00
C CYS A 7 15.63 -1.11 15.58
N ILE A 8 16.77 -1.29 16.22
CA ILE A 8 17.48 -2.58 16.22
C ILE A 8 16.79 -3.44 17.29
N PHE A 9 15.97 -4.39 16.87
CA PHE A 9 15.50 -5.48 17.73
C PHE A 9 15.63 -6.82 16.99
N GLY A 10 16.16 -7.80 17.72
CA GLY A 10 16.74 -9.03 17.18
C GLY A 10 15.79 -9.91 16.38
N LEU A 11 16.35 -10.44 15.29
CA LEU A 11 15.74 -11.39 14.37
C LEU A 11 15.81 -12.81 14.95
N GLY A 12 14.76 -13.59 14.71
CA GLY A 12 14.64 -15.00 15.10
C GLY A 12 15.25 -15.98 14.09
N GLY A 13 16.11 -15.51 13.18
CA GLY A 13 16.90 -16.33 12.26
C GLY A 13 18.32 -16.57 12.79
N GLY A 14 19.01 -17.61 12.29
CA GLY A 14 20.45 -17.76 12.50
C GLY A 14 21.21 -16.54 12.01
N ASP A 15 22.44 -16.35 12.47
CA ASP A 15 23.29 -15.25 12.00
C ASP A 15 23.49 -15.39 10.48
N PRO A 16 22.95 -14.48 9.65
CA PRO A 16 23.05 -14.58 8.19
C PRO A 16 24.49 -14.34 7.70
N THR A 17 25.40 -13.95 8.59
CA THR A 17 26.81 -13.80 8.29
C THR A 17 27.66 -14.99 8.76
N ASP A 18 27.04 -16.06 9.27
CA ASP A 18 27.75 -17.27 9.71
C ASP A 18 28.53 -17.89 8.52
N PRO A 19 29.88 -17.87 8.56
CA PRO A 19 30.69 -18.36 7.44
C PRO A 19 30.46 -19.84 7.12
N THR A 20 29.98 -20.62 8.09
CA THR A 20 29.71 -22.06 7.89
C THR A 20 28.61 -22.31 6.85
N GLN A 21 27.73 -21.34 6.62
CA GLN A 21 26.67 -21.40 5.60
C GLN A 21 27.24 -21.36 4.17
N PHE A 22 28.45 -20.83 4.00
CA PHE A 22 29.08 -20.60 2.69
C PHE A 22 30.30 -21.50 2.42
N GLU A 23 30.62 -22.48 3.27
CA GLU A 23 31.78 -23.37 3.11
C GLU A 23 31.80 -24.12 1.76
N GLY A 24 30.65 -24.28 1.11
CA GLY A 24 30.52 -24.94 -0.20
C GLY A 24 30.83 -24.06 -1.42
N CYS A 25 30.86 -22.74 -1.27
CA CYS A 25 30.93 -21.81 -2.40
C CYS A 25 31.86 -20.62 -2.17
N ALA A 26 32.02 -20.14 -0.93
CA ALA A 26 32.93 -19.05 -0.62
C ALA A 26 34.41 -19.53 -0.63
N PRO A 27 35.31 -18.81 -1.31
CA PRO A 27 36.74 -19.11 -1.24
C PRO A 27 37.30 -18.86 0.17
N ALA A 28 38.39 -19.56 0.50
CA ALA A 28 39.04 -19.38 1.79
C ALA A 28 39.54 -17.94 1.97
N GLY A 29 39.09 -17.27 3.04
CA GLY A 29 39.45 -15.89 3.35
C GLY A 29 38.54 -14.83 2.73
N ALA A 30 37.43 -15.23 2.11
CA ALA A 30 36.40 -14.31 1.64
C ALA A 30 35.83 -13.46 2.79
N ASP A 31 35.54 -12.21 2.49
CA ASP A 31 34.84 -11.31 3.41
C ASP A 31 33.34 -11.55 3.28
N ILE A 32 32.83 -12.54 4.05
CA ILE A 32 31.42 -12.96 4.00
C ILE A 32 30.50 -11.78 4.32
N ASP A 33 30.79 -11.03 5.39
CA ASP A 33 30.00 -9.88 5.83
C ASP A 33 29.80 -8.87 4.68
N ALA A 34 30.90 -8.53 3.98
CA ALA A 34 30.84 -7.58 2.86
C ALA A 34 29.99 -8.10 1.68
N HIS A 35 30.02 -9.41 1.42
CA HIS A 35 29.32 -10.04 0.29
C HIS A 35 27.85 -10.31 0.57
N VAL A 36 27.44 -10.53 1.83
CA VAL A 36 26.02 -10.72 2.20
C VAL A 36 25.28 -9.41 2.48
N GLN A 37 26.00 -8.29 2.57
CA GLN A 37 25.41 -6.97 2.86
C GLN A 37 24.29 -6.58 1.88
N ILE A 38 24.42 -6.93 0.59
CA ILE A 38 23.36 -6.67 -0.42
C ILE A 38 22.02 -7.33 -0.03
N SER A 39 22.06 -8.52 0.57
CA SER A 39 20.86 -9.24 1.03
C SER A 39 20.27 -8.64 2.31
N LEU A 40 21.11 -8.13 3.22
CA LEU A 40 20.66 -7.41 4.43
C LEU A 40 20.02 -6.07 4.07
N ASP A 41 20.61 -5.36 3.11
CA ASP A 41 20.07 -4.11 2.59
C ASP A 41 18.72 -4.35 1.89
N PHE A 42 18.63 -5.39 1.06
CA PHE A 42 17.37 -5.81 0.44
C PHE A 42 16.29 -6.16 1.48
N GLN A 43 16.62 -6.96 2.50
CA GLN A 43 15.72 -7.29 3.60
C GLN A 43 15.17 -6.05 4.31
N GLN A 44 16.04 -5.09 4.61
CA GLN A 44 15.66 -3.88 5.32
C GLN A 44 14.93 -2.88 4.40
N SER A 45 15.15 -2.90 3.08
CA SER A 45 14.37 -2.12 2.12
C SER A 45 12.95 -2.66 1.98
N MET A 46 12.80 -4.00 2.01
CA MET A 46 11.50 -4.68 2.01
C MET A 46 10.63 -4.36 3.24
N HIS A 47 11.21 -3.87 4.34
CA HIS A 47 10.44 -3.36 5.47
C HIS A 47 9.61 -2.12 5.10
N GLU A 48 10.06 -1.29 4.16
CA GLU A 48 9.30 -0.11 3.71
C GLU A 48 8.01 -0.50 2.98
N LEU A 49 7.99 -1.69 2.35
CA LEU A 49 6.77 -2.23 1.76
C LEU A 49 5.68 -2.32 2.84
N VAL A 50 6.01 -2.81 4.04
CA VAL A 50 5.08 -2.95 5.19
C VAL A 50 4.39 -1.63 5.53
N VAL A 51 5.17 -0.56 5.54
CA VAL A 51 4.66 0.79 5.77
C VAL A 51 3.68 1.21 4.67
N CYS A 52 4.01 0.92 3.39
CA CYS A 52 3.13 1.18 2.26
C CYS A 52 1.80 0.41 2.32
N GLY A 53 1.84 -0.85 2.80
CA GLY A 53 0.63 -1.62 3.10
C GLY A 53 -0.27 -0.94 4.12
N GLY A 54 0.31 -0.44 5.21
CA GLY A 54 -0.42 0.33 6.23
C GLY A 54 -1.04 1.61 5.70
N LEU A 55 -0.35 2.33 4.82
CA LEU A 55 -0.90 3.53 4.17
C LEU A 55 -2.07 3.18 3.24
N THR A 56 -2.01 2.06 2.53
CA THR A 56 -3.11 1.58 1.68
C THR A 56 -4.35 1.26 2.51
N ILE A 57 -4.19 0.56 3.64
CA ILE A 57 -5.29 0.29 4.57
C ILE A 57 -5.85 1.60 5.12
N LYS A 58 -4.99 2.52 5.54
CA LYS A 58 -5.40 3.82 6.09
C LYS A 58 -6.27 4.62 5.11
N VAL A 59 -5.87 4.73 3.85
CA VAL A 59 -6.66 5.47 2.86
C VAL A 59 -7.95 4.75 2.50
N SER A 60 -7.95 3.40 2.54
CA SER A 60 -9.14 2.59 2.28
C SER A 60 -10.18 2.76 3.40
N VAL A 61 -9.75 2.75 4.66
CA VAL A 61 -10.59 3.11 5.82
C VAL A 61 -11.16 4.51 5.63
N ALA A 62 -10.30 5.49 5.33
CA ALA A 62 -10.72 6.87 5.14
C ALA A 62 -11.74 7.01 3.99
N ALA A 63 -11.58 6.27 2.89
CA ALA A 63 -12.54 6.28 1.79
C ALA A 63 -13.89 5.69 2.21
N SER A 64 -13.91 4.61 3.00
CA SER A 64 -15.16 4.03 3.53
C SER A 64 -15.90 4.97 4.49
N GLU A 65 -15.18 5.88 5.15
CA GLU A 65 -15.71 6.85 6.11
C GLU A 65 -15.83 8.26 5.52
N ALA A 66 -15.37 8.51 4.30
CA ALA A 66 -15.20 9.85 3.75
C ALA A 66 -16.51 10.64 3.77
N LEU A 67 -17.59 10.03 3.29
CA LEU A 67 -18.91 10.66 3.29
C LEU A 67 -19.43 10.90 4.70
N TYR A 68 -19.12 10.03 5.67
CA TYR A 68 -19.47 10.29 7.06
C TYR A 68 -18.77 11.54 7.59
N GLN A 69 -17.46 11.65 7.36
CA GLN A 69 -16.67 12.80 7.80
C GLN A 69 -17.11 14.11 7.12
N LEU A 70 -17.36 14.06 5.81
CA LEU A 70 -17.79 15.22 5.02
C LEU A 70 -19.18 15.72 5.43
N ILE A 71 -20.12 14.81 5.67
CA ILE A 71 -21.53 15.14 5.90
C ILE A 71 -21.83 15.40 7.38
N PHE A 72 -21.39 14.50 8.26
CA PHE A 72 -21.78 14.50 9.67
C PHE A 72 -20.74 15.17 10.58
N ALA A 73 -19.46 15.11 10.21
CA ALA A 73 -18.40 15.81 10.94
C ALA A 73 -18.03 17.17 10.32
N SER A 74 -18.70 17.56 9.23
CA SER A 74 -18.49 18.81 8.49
C SER A 74 -17.03 19.03 8.06
N ALA A 75 -16.32 17.93 7.74
CA ALA A 75 -14.98 18.01 7.18
C ALA A 75 -15.05 18.64 5.77
N VAL A 76 -14.08 19.49 5.44
CA VAL A 76 -13.94 20.05 4.08
C VAL A 76 -13.26 19.05 3.15
N ASN A 77 -12.34 18.26 3.71
CA ASN A 77 -11.60 17.22 3.03
C ASN A 77 -11.37 16.06 4.01
N ALA A 78 -11.74 14.85 3.62
CA ALA A 78 -11.58 13.63 4.42
C ALA A 78 -10.32 12.82 4.05
N LEU A 79 -9.49 13.31 3.12
CA LEU A 79 -8.27 12.62 2.69
C LEU A 79 -7.25 12.61 3.83
N PRO A 80 -6.64 11.47 4.16
CA PRO A 80 -5.56 11.43 5.15
C PRO A 80 -4.42 12.36 4.75
N PRO A 81 -3.79 13.06 5.71
CA PRO A 81 -2.82 14.13 5.42
C PRO A 81 -1.52 13.63 4.77
N GLU A 82 -1.22 12.34 4.85
CA GLU A 82 -0.08 11.72 4.15
C GLU A 82 -0.31 11.65 2.63
N PHE A 83 -1.56 11.73 2.19
CA PHE A 83 -1.92 11.65 0.79
C PHE A 83 -2.21 13.01 0.19
N SER A 84 -1.92 13.11 -1.09
CA SER A 84 -2.28 14.23 -1.94
C SER A 84 -3.07 13.73 -3.14
N TYR A 85 -4.14 14.44 -3.49
CA TYR A 85 -4.87 14.18 -4.71
C TYR A 85 -4.18 14.89 -5.88
N GLN A 86 -3.82 14.14 -6.92
CA GLN A 86 -3.03 14.63 -8.05
C GLN A 86 -3.87 14.96 -9.28
N GLY A 87 -5.18 14.76 -9.21
CA GLY A 87 -6.06 14.77 -10.38
C GLY A 87 -6.26 13.37 -10.95
N ASP A 88 -7.25 13.25 -11.84
CA ASP A 88 -7.56 12.04 -12.60
C ASP A 88 -7.64 10.76 -11.76
N GLY A 89 -8.19 10.84 -10.54
CA GLY A 89 -8.41 9.68 -9.67
C GLY A 89 -7.17 9.15 -8.94
N LEU A 90 -6.03 9.85 -9.02
CA LEU A 90 -4.77 9.39 -8.42
C LEU A 90 -4.48 10.08 -7.08
N TYR A 91 -4.21 9.26 -6.06
CA TYR A 91 -3.79 9.67 -4.72
C TYR A 91 -2.34 9.25 -4.52
N ARG A 92 -1.46 10.18 -4.16
CA ARG A 92 -0.03 9.90 -3.97
C ARG A 92 0.44 10.21 -2.57
N THR A 93 1.33 9.37 -2.07
CA THR A 93 2.13 9.56 -0.86
C THR A 93 3.55 9.07 -1.13
N GLY A 94 4.52 9.61 -0.41
CA GLY A 94 5.91 9.21 -0.54
C GLY A 94 6.86 10.37 -0.77
N ASP A 95 8.10 10.02 -1.10
CA ASP A 95 9.21 10.91 -1.40
C ASP A 95 9.99 10.42 -2.63
N ALA A 96 11.27 10.79 -2.74
CA ALA A 96 12.10 10.40 -3.87
C ALA A 96 12.50 8.91 -3.84
N SER A 97 12.55 8.29 -2.67
CA SER A 97 13.00 6.90 -2.48
C SER A 97 11.84 5.90 -2.41
N THR A 98 10.66 6.34 -1.99
CA THR A 98 9.48 5.48 -1.98
C THR A 98 8.29 6.29 -2.42
N ASP A 99 7.64 5.86 -3.49
CA ASP A 99 6.49 6.52 -4.09
C ASP A 99 5.35 5.52 -4.21
N MET A 100 4.20 5.87 -3.64
CA MET A 100 2.98 5.08 -3.72
C MET A 100 1.89 5.88 -4.41
N GLY A 101 1.35 5.31 -5.49
CA GLY A 101 0.19 5.81 -6.21
C GLY A 101 -1.00 4.89 -6.03
N LEU A 102 -2.11 5.41 -5.51
CA LEU A 102 -3.35 4.67 -5.32
C LEU A 102 -4.47 5.27 -6.15
N GLY A 103 -5.38 4.43 -6.61
CA GLY A 103 -6.61 4.83 -7.28
C GLY A 103 -7.77 3.96 -6.83
N PHE A 104 -8.98 4.46 -7.03
CA PHE A 104 -10.19 3.71 -6.72
C PHE A 104 -10.94 3.40 -8.01
N VAL A 105 -11.51 2.19 -8.10
CA VAL A 105 -12.31 1.77 -9.24
C VAL A 105 -13.72 1.41 -8.79
N PHE A 106 -14.70 1.58 -9.68
CA PHE A 106 -16.07 1.15 -9.42
C PHE A 106 -16.16 -0.38 -9.33
N GLY A 107 -16.79 -0.94 -8.30
CA GLY A 107 -17.08 -2.39 -8.26
C GLY A 107 -18.44 -2.77 -8.85
N ALA A 108 -19.25 -1.80 -9.23
CA ALA A 108 -20.53 -1.96 -9.90
C ALA A 108 -20.64 -0.96 -11.07
N ASP A 109 -21.64 -1.14 -11.91
CA ASP A 109 -21.93 -0.19 -12.98
C ASP A 109 -22.76 0.97 -12.42
N TYR A 110 -22.36 2.19 -12.77
CA TYR A 110 -23.01 3.47 -12.47
C TYR A 110 -23.18 4.27 -13.76
N GLU A 111 -23.98 5.34 -13.76
CA GLU A 111 -24.11 6.21 -14.94
C GLU A 111 -22.80 6.93 -15.27
N VAL A 112 -22.02 7.26 -14.23
CA VAL A 112 -20.73 7.97 -14.37
C VAL A 112 -19.59 7.06 -14.83
N GLY A 113 -19.68 5.74 -14.60
CA GLY A 113 -18.61 4.80 -14.93
C GLY A 113 -18.99 3.33 -14.73
N GLY A 114 -18.39 2.48 -15.54
CA GLY A 114 -18.60 1.03 -15.52
C GLY A 114 -17.76 0.33 -14.45
N ARG A 115 -18.15 -0.91 -14.10
CA ARG A 115 -17.36 -1.76 -13.20
C ARG A 115 -15.92 -1.90 -13.70
N GLY A 116 -14.97 -1.61 -12.81
CA GLY A 116 -13.52 -1.70 -13.04
C GLY A 116 -12.90 -0.41 -13.58
N GLU A 117 -13.71 0.56 -13.97
CA GLU A 117 -13.23 1.86 -14.42
C GLU A 117 -12.75 2.70 -13.22
N LEU A 118 -11.71 3.51 -13.47
CA LEU A 118 -11.13 4.42 -12.48
C LEU A 118 -12.13 5.53 -12.14
N ILE A 119 -12.28 5.78 -10.84
CA ILE A 119 -13.00 6.93 -10.31
C ILE A 119 -12.08 8.14 -10.44
N THR A 120 -12.36 9.03 -11.38
CA THR A 120 -11.51 10.17 -11.72
C THR A 120 -11.71 11.38 -10.83
N GLU A 121 -12.75 11.38 -10.00
CA GLU A 121 -13.10 12.46 -9.08
C GLU A 121 -12.50 12.23 -7.70
N ASN A 122 -12.39 13.31 -6.91
CA ASN A 122 -11.87 13.22 -5.56
C ASN A 122 -12.93 12.69 -4.59
N LEU A 123 -12.81 11.43 -4.17
CA LEU A 123 -13.71 10.75 -3.24
C LEU A 123 -13.80 11.42 -1.86
N PHE A 124 -12.83 12.27 -1.54
CA PHE A 124 -12.65 12.84 -0.21
C PHE A 124 -13.13 14.28 -0.08
N VAL A 125 -13.87 14.81 -1.07
CA VAL A 125 -14.52 16.13 -1.00
C VAL A 125 -16.00 16.02 -1.33
N LEU A 126 -16.84 16.77 -0.61
CA LEU A 126 -18.29 16.68 -0.77
C LEU A 126 -18.78 17.13 -2.15
N ASP A 127 -18.06 18.08 -2.77
CA ASP A 127 -18.41 18.65 -4.07
C ASP A 127 -18.38 17.62 -5.21
N SER A 128 -17.63 16.53 -5.06
CA SER A 128 -17.65 15.41 -6.01
C SER A 128 -18.97 14.63 -5.99
N TYR A 129 -19.77 14.75 -4.94
CA TYR A 129 -21.07 14.08 -4.79
C TYR A 129 -22.24 15.04 -4.94
N LEU A 130 -22.12 16.26 -4.43
CA LEU A 130 -23.18 17.28 -4.41
C LEU A 130 -22.55 18.66 -4.58
N VAL A 131 -22.85 19.34 -5.69
CA VAL A 131 -22.24 20.63 -6.05
C VAL A 131 -22.69 21.74 -5.10
N ASN A 132 -21.74 22.50 -4.55
CA ASN A 132 -21.97 23.60 -3.61
C ASN A 132 -22.83 23.19 -2.39
N ALA A 133 -22.66 21.95 -1.92
CA ALA A 133 -23.45 21.42 -0.82
C ALA A 133 -23.25 22.20 0.49
N GLN A 134 -24.36 22.42 1.20
CA GLN A 134 -24.40 23.03 2.52
C GLN A 134 -25.17 22.12 3.46
N ALA A 135 -24.46 21.56 4.44
CA ALA A 135 -25.02 20.65 5.42
C ALA A 135 -25.41 21.40 6.71
N THR A 136 -26.61 21.13 7.22
CA THR A 136 -27.08 21.59 8.53
C THR A 136 -27.53 20.36 9.33
N ALA A 137 -26.91 20.15 10.49
CA ALA A 137 -27.24 19.04 11.39
C ALA A 137 -28.20 19.46 12.50
N ASP A 138 -29.16 18.60 12.83
CA ASP A 138 -30.03 18.72 14.00
C ASP A 138 -30.22 17.38 14.73
N ALA A 139 -31.15 17.31 15.68
CA ALA A 139 -31.41 16.11 16.47
C ALA A 139 -32.02 14.94 15.66
N THR A 140 -32.51 15.20 14.45
CA THR A 140 -33.20 14.25 13.57
C THR A 140 -32.34 13.78 12.40
N GLY A 141 -31.28 14.51 12.05
CA GLY A 141 -30.35 14.13 11.00
C GLY A 141 -29.56 15.30 10.43
N VAL A 142 -29.12 15.14 9.17
CA VAL A 142 -28.42 16.17 8.39
C VAL A 142 -29.27 16.55 7.19
N THR A 143 -29.58 17.83 7.05
CA THR A 143 -30.21 18.38 5.84
C THR A 143 -29.14 19.02 4.98
N ILE A 144 -29.02 18.59 3.72
CA ILE A 144 -28.06 19.11 2.74
C ILE A 144 -28.82 19.79 1.60
N THR A 145 -28.60 21.09 1.43
CA THR A 145 -28.99 21.81 0.20
C THR A 145 -27.81 21.83 -0.76
N TYR A 146 -28.06 21.67 -2.05
CA TYR A 146 -27.01 21.66 -3.08
C TYR A 146 -27.57 22.24 -4.38
N ASP A 147 -26.70 22.61 -5.32
CA ASP A 147 -27.14 23.21 -6.59
C ASP A 147 -27.48 22.14 -7.64
N ALA A 148 -26.66 21.10 -7.73
CA ALA A 148 -26.83 19.97 -8.64
C ALA A 148 -26.17 18.70 -8.08
N PRO A 149 -26.62 17.50 -8.49
CA PRO A 149 -25.89 16.26 -8.24
C PRO A 149 -24.47 16.35 -8.82
N GLY A 150 -23.48 15.90 -8.05
CA GLY A 150 -22.11 15.73 -8.51
C GLY A 150 -21.91 14.40 -9.25
N PRO A 151 -20.74 14.20 -9.90
CA PRO A 151 -20.48 12.98 -10.67
C PRO A 151 -20.59 11.70 -9.85
N LEU A 152 -20.25 11.75 -8.56
CA LEU A 152 -20.25 10.58 -7.67
C LEU A 152 -21.55 10.43 -6.87
N VAL A 153 -22.61 11.18 -7.19
CA VAL A 153 -23.86 11.18 -6.38
C VAL A 153 -24.46 9.79 -6.17
N GLU A 154 -24.32 8.88 -7.13
CA GLU A 154 -24.84 7.52 -7.02
C GLU A 154 -24.15 6.69 -5.94
N LEU A 155 -22.91 7.03 -5.58
CA LEU A 155 -22.19 6.40 -4.46
C LEU A 155 -22.80 6.77 -3.09
N LEU A 156 -23.73 7.72 -3.03
CA LEU A 156 -24.56 7.95 -1.85
C LEU A 156 -25.61 6.83 -1.65
N GLY A 157 -25.91 6.04 -2.68
CA GLY A 157 -26.94 5.00 -2.65
C GLY A 157 -28.37 5.49 -2.71
N LEU A 158 -28.56 6.75 -3.11
CA LEU A 158 -29.86 7.44 -3.19
C LEU A 158 -30.31 7.66 -4.65
N GLY A 159 -29.61 7.03 -5.60
CA GLY A 159 -29.81 7.18 -7.04
C GLY A 159 -29.13 8.41 -7.64
N ALA A 160 -29.21 8.56 -8.97
CA ALA A 160 -28.55 9.63 -9.73
C ALA A 160 -29.16 11.03 -9.53
N SER A 161 -30.34 11.12 -8.90
CA SER A 161 -31.05 12.38 -8.69
C SER A 161 -31.75 12.37 -7.33
N PRO A 162 -30.99 12.47 -6.22
CA PRO A 162 -31.59 12.57 -4.89
C PRO A 162 -32.47 13.82 -4.77
N ALA A 163 -33.31 13.86 -3.74
CA ALA A 163 -34.14 15.02 -3.45
C ALA A 163 -33.29 16.20 -2.97
N ASN A 164 -33.75 17.42 -3.27
CA ASN A 164 -33.15 18.66 -2.79
C ASN A 164 -34.21 19.52 -2.06
N PRO A 165 -34.05 19.80 -0.75
CA PRO A 165 -32.95 19.38 0.11
C PRO A 165 -32.92 17.86 0.35
N LEU A 166 -31.70 17.33 0.50
CA LEU A 166 -31.45 15.95 0.88
C LEU A 166 -31.49 15.84 2.40
N VAL A 167 -32.30 14.94 2.94
CA VAL A 167 -32.37 14.70 4.39
C VAL A 167 -31.79 13.31 4.67
N LEU A 168 -30.71 13.28 5.43
CA LEU A 168 -29.99 12.07 5.80
C LEU A 168 -30.18 11.77 7.28
N THR A 169 -30.54 10.54 7.57
CA THR A 169 -30.65 9.96 8.91
C THR A 169 -29.49 9.00 9.17
N SER A 170 -29.40 8.48 10.38
CA SER A 170 -28.44 7.42 10.70
C SER A 170 -28.69 6.11 9.92
N ALA A 171 -29.92 5.88 9.44
CA ALA A 171 -30.22 4.74 8.58
C ALA A 171 -29.58 4.89 7.19
N ASP A 172 -29.53 6.12 6.67
CA ASP A 172 -28.92 6.41 5.36
C ASP A 172 -27.40 6.25 5.38
N ALA A 173 -26.76 6.45 6.54
CA ALA A 173 -25.33 6.19 6.71
C ALA A 173 -24.97 4.73 6.41
N LEU A 174 -25.85 3.77 6.72
CA LEU A 174 -25.63 2.36 6.38
C LEU A 174 -25.74 2.11 4.87
N THR A 175 -26.71 2.75 4.21
CA THR A 175 -26.87 2.69 2.75
C THR A 175 -25.63 3.24 2.04
N ILE A 176 -25.18 4.42 2.46
CA ILE A 176 -23.97 5.07 1.96
C ILE A 176 -22.75 4.16 2.16
N SER A 177 -22.55 3.63 3.37
CA SER A 177 -21.45 2.71 3.65
C SER A 177 -21.51 1.46 2.77
N THR A 178 -22.71 0.92 2.52
CA THR A 178 -22.90 -0.24 1.65
C THR A 178 -22.49 0.04 0.21
N GLU A 179 -22.80 1.23 -0.31
CA GLU A 179 -22.37 1.63 -1.66
C GLU A 179 -20.86 1.89 -1.73
N LEU A 180 -20.30 2.61 -0.76
CA LEU A 180 -18.85 2.81 -0.68
C LEU A 180 -18.09 1.48 -0.54
N ASN A 181 -18.66 0.47 0.10
CA ASN A 181 -18.02 -0.84 0.17
C ASN A 181 -17.93 -1.57 -1.19
N LYS A 182 -18.60 -1.07 -2.23
CA LYS A 182 -18.46 -1.59 -3.60
C LYS A 182 -17.25 -1.01 -4.32
N ILE A 183 -16.69 0.11 -3.89
CA ILE A 183 -15.46 0.62 -4.53
C ILE A 183 -14.27 -0.26 -4.15
N LYS A 184 -13.33 -0.39 -5.09
CA LYS A 184 -12.11 -1.16 -4.90
C LYS A 184 -10.91 -0.24 -4.97
N VAL A 185 -9.89 -0.52 -4.18
CA VAL A 185 -8.60 0.16 -4.25
C VAL A 185 -7.65 -0.62 -5.16
N ARG A 186 -6.85 0.09 -5.94
CA ARG A 186 -5.72 -0.42 -6.73
C ARG A 186 -4.56 0.56 -6.60
N GLY A 187 -3.38 0.16 -7.04
CA GLY A 187 -2.24 1.06 -6.97
C GLY A 187 -0.93 0.47 -7.43
N THR A 188 0.11 1.25 -7.25
CA THR A 188 1.50 0.91 -7.53
C THR A 188 2.37 1.43 -6.40
N VAL A 189 3.36 0.66 -5.99
CA VAL A 189 4.42 1.07 -5.08
C VAL A 189 5.73 0.95 -5.83
N ARG A 190 6.51 2.03 -5.86
CA ARG A 190 7.86 2.07 -6.39
C ARG A 190 8.82 2.40 -5.26
N VAL A 191 9.85 1.59 -5.12
CA VAL A 191 10.96 1.83 -4.20
C VAL A 191 12.25 1.93 -4.99
N ASP A 192 13.05 2.94 -4.65
CA ASP A 192 14.38 3.26 -5.15
C ASP A 192 15.21 3.71 -3.94
N ASP A 193 15.80 2.74 -3.26
CA ASP A 193 16.47 2.88 -1.96
C ASP A 193 17.99 2.80 -2.16
N ASP A 194 18.64 3.95 -2.22
CA ASP A 194 20.10 4.12 -2.26
C ASP A 194 20.67 4.06 -0.83
N ARG A 195 21.39 2.98 -0.57
CA ARG A 195 22.08 2.70 0.70
C ARG A 195 23.58 2.74 0.50
N GLU A 196 24.34 2.63 1.59
CA GLU A 196 25.81 2.70 1.53
C GLU A 196 26.42 1.59 0.64
N GLY A 197 26.56 1.93 -0.65
CA GLY A 197 27.08 1.07 -1.71
C GLY A 197 26.08 0.10 -2.34
N THR A 198 24.81 0.09 -1.93
CA THR A 198 23.77 -0.82 -2.45
C THR A 198 22.56 -0.02 -2.94
N ASP A 199 22.18 -0.23 -4.20
CA ASP A 199 20.94 0.29 -4.77
C ASP A 199 19.88 -0.83 -4.73
N VAL A 200 18.76 -0.63 -4.04
CA VAL A 200 17.62 -1.57 -4.02
C VAL A 200 16.44 -0.94 -4.75
N ALA A 201 15.87 -1.64 -5.73
CA ALA A 201 14.72 -1.17 -6.47
C ALA A 201 13.66 -2.25 -6.62
N TYR A 202 12.40 -1.88 -6.42
CA TYR A 202 11.27 -2.75 -6.74
C TYR A 202 10.01 -1.97 -7.09
N ASP A 203 9.24 -2.52 -8.04
CA ASP A 203 7.95 -2.03 -8.47
C ASP A 203 6.89 -3.10 -8.16
N VAL A 204 5.84 -2.70 -7.46
CA VAL A 204 4.76 -3.61 -7.01
C VAL A 204 3.41 -3.05 -7.38
N ASP A 205 2.58 -3.88 -8.01
CA ASP A 205 1.21 -3.56 -8.36
C ASP A 205 0.24 -4.09 -7.30
N LEU A 206 -0.73 -3.26 -6.92
CA LEU A 206 -1.84 -3.64 -6.05
C LEU A 206 -3.04 -3.98 -6.91
N SER A 207 -3.38 -5.27 -6.94
CA SER A 207 -4.54 -5.78 -7.65
C SER A 207 -5.85 -5.19 -7.06
N PRO A 208 -6.85 -4.83 -7.90
CA PRO A 208 -8.08 -4.20 -7.43
C PRO A 208 -8.81 -4.99 -6.34
N SER A 209 -8.80 -4.46 -5.12
CA SER A 209 -9.32 -5.12 -3.92
C SER A 209 -10.50 -4.34 -3.32
N PRO A 210 -11.64 -4.98 -3.00
CA PRO A 210 -12.74 -4.31 -2.31
C PRO A 210 -12.26 -3.68 -1.01
N ILE A 211 -12.60 -2.42 -0.77
CA ILE A 211 -12.18 -1.72 0.46
C ILE A 211 -12.62 -2.50 1.70
N VAL A 212 -13.85 -3.05 1.68
CA VAL A 212 -14.38 -3.83 2.80
C VAL A 212 -13.50 -5.02 3.17
N ASN A 213 -12.83 -5.66 2.20
CA ASN A 213 -11.96 -6.80 2.49
C ASN A 213 -10.75 -6.37 3.33
N LEU A 214 -10.26 -5.14 3.16
CA LEU A 214 -9.15 -4.59 3.95
C LEU A 214 -9.57 -4.19 5.37
N LEU A 215 -10.86 -4.13 5.66
CA LEU A 215 -11.42 -3.78 6.96
C LEU A 215 -11.76 -5.01 7.81
N LEU A 216 -11.83 -6.19 7.20
CA LEU A 216 -12.15 -7.42 7.89
C LEU A 216 -10.92 -7.99 8.60
N PRO A 217 -11.11 -8.68 9.74
CA PRO A 217 -10.12 -9.64 10.22
C PRO A 217 -9.87 -10.66 9.09
N PHE A 218 -8.60 -10.94 8.84
CA PHE A 218 -8.03 -11.74 7.76
C PHE A 218 -8.11 -11.09 6.37
N GLY A 219 -8.29 -9.78 6.32
CA GLY A 219 -8.21 -9.01 5.09
C GLY A 219 -6.83 -9.11 4.46
N GLN A 220 -6.76 -9.62 3.23
CA GLN A 220 -5.52 -9.69 2.47
C GLN A 220 -5.50 -8.57 1.43
N LEU A 221 -4.32 -8.00 1.25
CA LEU A 221 -4.01 -7.11 0.14
C LEU A 221 -2.96 -7.82 -0.70
N ASP A 222 -3.36 -8.16 -1.93
CA ASP A 222 -2.53 -8.89 -2.87
C ASP A 222 -1.62 -7.94 -3.64
N PHE A 223 -0.35 -8.34 -3.76
CA PHE A 223 0.68 -7.63 -4.50
C PHE A 223 1.22 -8.51 -5.60
N ASP A 224 1.25 -7.96 -6.80
CA ASP A 224 1.95 -8.54 -7.93
C ASP A 224 3.26 -7.77 -8.11
N VAL A 225 4.39 -8.44 -7.89
CA VAL A 225 5.68 -7.80 -8.20
C VAL A 225 5.88 -7.75 -9.70
N VAL A 226 6.15 -6.53 -10.17
CA VAL A 226 6.51 -6.25 -11.55
C VAL A 226 8.00 -6.48 -11.73
N ASP A 227 8.82 -5.95 -10.82
CA ASP A 227 10.27 -6.11 -10.80
C ASP A 227 10.81 -5.93 -9.37
N ALA A 228 11.89 -6.64 -9.04
CA ALA A 228 12.60 -6.47 -7.77
C ALA A 228 14.06 -6.91 -7.92
N SER A 229 14.98 -5.99 -7.64
CA SER A 229 16.42 -6.22 -7.76
C SER A 229 17.23 -5.38 -6.78
N ALA A 230 18.49 -5.76 -6.58
CA ALA A 230 19.46 -4.89 -5.94
C ALA A 230 20.82 -5.00 -6.62
N SER A 231 21.65 -3.97 -6.51
CA SER A 231 23.01 -3.99 -7.04
C SER A 231 24.00 -3.37 -6.06
N ARG A 232 25.22 -3.91 -5.99
CA ARG A 232 26.31 -3.39 -5.14
C ARG A 232 27.56 -3.20 -5.99
N GLY A 233 27.73 -1.99 -6.51
CA GLY A 233 28.74 -1.68 -7.53
C GLY A 233 30.18 -1.95 -7.09
N ALA A 234 30.52 -1.70 -5.82
CA ALA A 234 31.88 -1.91 -5.29
C ALA A 234 32.36 -3.37 -5.39
N LEU A 235 31.43 -4.33 -5.33
CA LEU A 235 31.70 -5.76 -5.46
C LEU A 235 31.23 -6.33 -6.80
N SER A 236 30.68 -5.50 -7.69
CA SER A 236 30.03 -5.94 -8.93
C SER A 236 28.99 -7.04 -8.68
N GLN A 237 28.23 -6.92 -7.58
CA GLN A 237 27.18 -7.87 -7.23
C GLN A 237 25.82 -7.41 -7.75
N GLN A 238 24.99 -8.39 -8.09
CA GLN A 238 23.60 -8.23 -8.50
C GLN A 238 22.74 -9.23 -7.71
N LEU A 239 21.60 -8.78 -7.19
CA LEU A 239 20.55 -9.59 -6.59
C LEU A 239 19.34 -9.57 -7.51
N ASP A 240 18.88 -10.76 -7.91
CA ASP A 240 17.71 -10.95 -8.75
C ASP A 240 16.66 -11.78 -8.01
N VAL A 241 15.44 -11.25 -7.89
CA VAL A 241 14.31 -11.96 -7.28
C VAL A 241 13.78 -13.01 -8.26
N SER A 242 13.77 -14.28 -7.82
CA SER A 242 13.32 -15.42 -8.62
C SER A 242 11.87 -15.81 -8.33
N SER A 243 11.37 -15.49 -7.14
CA SER A 243 9.99 -15.76 -6.74
C SER A 243 9.52 -14.74 -5.72
N TRP A 244 8.29 -14.28 -5.87
CA TRP A 244 7.61 -13.41 -4.92
C TRP A 244 6.27 -14.01 -4.52
N GLY A 245 6.12 -14.34 -3.24
CA GLY A 245 4.92 -14.95 -2.70
C GLY A 245 4.54 -14.39 -1.35
N VAL A 246 4.68 -13.07 -1.15
CA VAL A 246 4.29 -12.39 0.10
C VAL A 246 2.98 -11.61 -0.07
N HIS A 247 2.17 -11.57 0.99
CA HIS A 247 0.90 -10.82 1.05
C HIS A 247 0.73 -10.19 2.44
N TYR A 248 -0.09 -9.13 2.55
CA TYR A 248 -0.44 -8.60 3.88
C TYR A 248 -1.37 -9.52 4.63
N THR A 249 -1.12 -9.60 5.93
CA THR A 249 -1.96 -10.24 6.93
C THR A 249 -2.44 -9.21 7.94
N ASP A 250 -3.33 -9.63 8.84
CA ASP A 250 -3.87 -8.80 9.89
C ASP A 250 -2.77 -8.08 10.68
N GLY A 251 -2.95 -6.77 10.86
CA GLY A 251 -2.03 -5.97 11.66
C GLY A 251 -0.76 -5.52 10.94
N LEU A 252 -0.79 -5.39 9.61
CA LEU A 252 0.31 -4.90 8.78
C LEU A 252 1.51 -5.85 8.72
N GLY A 253 1.34 -7.12 9.10
CA GLY A 253 2.37 -8.13 8.90
C GLY A 253 2.39 -8.64 7.46
N LEU A 254 3.54 -9.09 6.99
CA LEU A 254 3.64 -9.88 5.75
C LEU A 254 3.62 -11.37 6.09
N GLU A 255 3.10 -12.19 5.19
CA GLU A 255 3.22 -13.64 5.24
C GLU A 255 3.63 -14.17 3.87
N GLY A 256 4.53 -15.17 3.87
CA GLY A 256 4.99 -15.84 2.66
C GLY A 256 6.50 -15.78 2.47
N THR A 257 6.96 -15.90 1.22
CA THR A 257 8.39 -16.00 0.92
C THR A 257 8.77 -15.19 -0.32
N VAL A 258 9.90 -14.49 -0.24
CA VAL A 258 10.61 -13.92 -1.41
C VAL A 258 11.91 -14.68 -1.59
N ALA A 259 12.11 -15.31 -2.74
CA ALA A 259 13.35 -16.02 -3.07
C ALA A 259 14.17 -15.23 -4.09
N PHE A 260 15.48 -15.23 -3.94
CA PHE A 260 16.40 -14.48 -4.78
C PHE A 260 17.72 -15.22 -4.97
N ALA A 261 18.48 -14.79 -5.97
CA ALA A 261 19.86 -15.22 -6.19
C ALA A 261 20.77 -13.99 -6.19
N VAL A 262 21.99 -14.14 -5.69
CA VAL A 262 23.02 -13.10 -5.75
C VAL A 262 24.19 -13.63 -6.58
N GLY A 263 24.54 -12.89 -7.62
CA GLY A 263 25.68 -13.16 -8.48
C GLY A 263 26.73 -12.07 -8.40
N GLY A 264 27.99 -12.42 -8.65
CA GLY A 264 29.12 -11.50 -8.66
C GLY A 264 29.88 -11.46 -7.33
N GLY A 265 30.85 -10.54 -7.19
CA GLY A 265 31.79 -10.57 -6.08
C GLY A 265 32.70 -11.80 -6.11
N GLU A 266 33.05 -12.33 -4.95
CA GLU A 266 33.93 -13.51 -4.79
C GLU A 266 33.20 -14.85 -4.87
N PHE A 267 31.88 -14.89 -4.64
CA PHE A 267 31.06 -16.10 -4.70
C PHE A 267 29.57 -15.77 -4.92
N ASP A 268 28.88 -16.69 -5.59
CA ASP A 268 27.43 -16.62 -5.80
C ASP A 268 26.70 -17.39 -4.69
N TYR A 269 25.47 -16.98 -4.36
CA TYR A 269 24.62 -17.66 -3.38
C TYR A 269 23.14 -17.43 -3.66
N VAL A 270 22.29 -18.23 -3.03
CA VAL A 270 20.83 -18.06 -3.07
C VAL A 270 20.30 -17.68 -1.70
N GLY A 271 19.14 -17.06 -1.66
CA GLY A 271 18.53 -16.69 -0.40
C GLY A 271 17.02 -16.59 -0.46
N ALA A 272 16.43 -16.54 0.73
CA ALA A 272 15.00 -16.37 0.92
C ALA A 272 14.71 -15.45 2.12
N LEU A 273 13.69 -14.61 1.98
CA LEU A 273 13.04 -13.89 3.07
C LEU A 273 11.74 -14.60 3.42
N GLU A 274 11.65 -15.20 4.61
CA GLU A 274 10.44 -15.87 5.10
C GLU A 274 9.69 -14.96 6.09
N TYR A 275 8.41 -14.69 5.82
CA TYR A 275 7.57 -13.86 6.68
C TYR A 275 6.50 -14.71 7.36
N THR A 276 6.41 -14.61 8.70
CA THR A 276 5.40 -15.30 9.52
C THR A 276 4.51 -14.28 10.25
N SER A 277 3.81 -13.44 9.48
CA SER A 277 2.93 -12.37 9.98
C SER A 277 3.67 -11.23 10.71
N GLY A 278 4.94 -10.99 10.35
CA GLY A 278 5.80 -9.95 10.92
C GLY A 278 6.12 -8.83 9.93
N GLY A 279 6.65 -7.72 10.42
CA GLY A 279 7.16 -6.62 9.58
C GLY A 279 8.56 -6.87 9.02
N TYR A 280 9.22 -7.96 9.42
CA TYR A 280 10.55 -8.34 8.99
C TYR A 280 10.53 -9.80 8.54
N GLY A 281 11.17 -10.07 7.41
CA GLY A 281 11.36 -11.44 6.93
C GLY A 281 12.60 -12.05 7.57
N ASP A 282 12.56 -13.32 7.94
CA ASP A 282 13.73 -14.07 8.35
C ASP A 282 14.58 -14.38 7.12
N LEU A 283 15.80 -13.85 7.10
CA LEU A 283 16.75 -14.05 6.01
C LEU A 283 17.43 -15.41 6.15
N ARG A 284 17.37 -16.21 5.09
CA ARG A 284 18.14 -17.45 4.93
C ARG A 284 19.01 -17.35 3.70
N LEU A 285 20.27 -17.71 3.83
CA LEU A 285 21.26 -17.72 2.76
C LEU A 285 21.90 -19.10 2.68
N GLU A 286 22.18 -19.56 1.46
CA GLU A 286 22.87 -20.84 1.23
C GLU A 286 23.62 -20.83 -0.11
N CYS A 287 24.61 -21.73 -0.23
CA CYS A 287 25.24 -21.97 -1.52
C CYS A 287 24.24 -22.59 -2.53
N PRO A 288 24.39 -22.32 -3.85
CA PRO A 288 23.47 -22.80 -4.88
C PRO A 288 23.39 -24.33 -5.03
#